data_AF-A0A7Y2BWH8-F1
#
_entry.id   AF-A0A7Y2BWH8-F1
#
_cell.length_a   1.000
_cell.length_b   1.000
_cell.length_c   1.000
_cell.angle_alpha   90.00
_cell.angle_beta   90.00
_cell.angle_gamma   90.00
#
_symmetry.space_group_name_H-M   'P 1'
#
loop_
_entity.id
_entity.type
_entity.pdbx_description
1 polymer ?
#
loop_
_entity_poly.entity_id
_entity_poly.type
_entity_poly.pdbx_seq_one_letter_code
_entity_poly.pdbx_strand_id
1 'polypeptide(L)'
;MISIYTGAVHTGKTTSLRAWAKESVGTGGFLTPDRNGSRVFENIATKEVIPFQVDSTEHAATLEVGPYVFLKSTFQSGIKVVAEQIDNALYDTIIIDELGKLELKGEGFAQIGYMIAQDYLNKHFIVIVRDSLVHQIAQKFEFPCYSVIRDTTKLLPQ
;
A
#
# COMPACT_ATOMS: atom_id res chain seq x y z
N MET A 1 2.62 11.01 -10.51
CA MET A 1 1.92 10.02 -11.36
C MET A 1 1.30 8.94 -10.47
N ILE A 2 0.21 8.28 -10.89
CA ILE A 2 -0.35 7.11 -10.17
C ILE A 2 -0.17 5.86 -11.04
N SER A 3 0.40 4.81 -10.46
CA SER A 3 0.51 3.48 -11.06
C SER A 3 -0.23 2.48 -10.19
N ILE A 4 -1.31 1.91 -10.70
CA ILE A 4 -2.04 0.84 -10.05
C ILE A 4 -1.41 -0.48 -10.47
N TYR A 5 -0.69 -1.13 -9.56
CA TYR A 5 -0.15 -2.45 -9.77
C TYR A 5 -1.19 -3.52 -9.41
N THR A 6 -1.58 -4.32 -10.40
CA THR A 6 -2.64 -5.31 -10.24
C THR A 6 -2.30 -6.67 -10.83
N GLY A 7 -3.00 -7.70 -10.36
CA GLY A 7 -2.82 -9.09 -10.78
C GLY A 7 -3.55 -10.05 -9.85
N ALA A 8 -3.66 -11.32 -10.23
CA ALA A 8 -4.37 -12.33 -9.44
C ALA A 8 -3.76 -12.49 -8.02
N VAL A 9 -4.55 -13.01 -7.09
CA VAL A 9 -4.07 -13.26 -5.71
C VAL A 9 -2.96 -14.33 -5.75
N HIS A 10 -1.98 -14.23 -4.86
CA HIS A 10 -0.84 -15.16 -4.76
C HIS A 10 0.12 -15.21 -5.96
N THR A 11 0.07 -14.26 -6.89
CA THR A 11 1.05 -14.20 -8.01
C THR A 11 2.40 -13.58 -7.64
N GLY A 12 2.72 -13.45 -6.35
CA GLY A 12 4.01 -12.89 -5.90
C GLY A 12 4.16 -11.37 -6.06
N LYS A 13 3.08 -10.60 -6.24
CA LYS A 13 3.13 -9.12 -6.42
C LYS A 13 3.95 -8.42 -5.35
N THR A 14 3.65 -8.66 -4.08
CA THR A 14 4.38 -8.07 -2.94
C THR A 14 5.85 -8.47 -2.98
N THR A 15 6.17 -9.70 -3.38
CA THR A 15 7.56 -10.18 -3.55
C THR A 15 8.29 -9.45 -4.68
N SER A 16 7.69 -9.34 -5.86
CA SER A 16 8.27 -8.62 -6.99
C SER A 16 8.47 -7.13 -6.68
N LEU A 17 7.49 -6.51 -6.04
CA LEU A 17 7.57 -5.10 -5.68
C LEU A 17 8.62 -4.86 -4.58
N ARG A 18 8.76 -5.80 -3.64
CA ARG A 18 9.86 -5.77 -2.65
C ARG A 18 11.23 -5.86 -3.29
N ALA A 19 11.39 -6.71 -4.30
CA ALA A 19 12.66 -6.81 -5.04
C ALA A 19 12.97 -5.53 -5.80
N TRP A 20 11.97 -4.98 -6.50
CA TRP A 20 12.11 -3.69 -7.20
C TRP A 20 12.46 -2.54 -6.24
N ALA A 21 11.78 -2.44 -5.10
CA ALA A 21 11.98 -1.38 -4.11
C ALA A 21 13.33 -1.45 -3.39
N LYS A 22 14.06 -2.58 -3.45
CA LYS A 22 15.42 -2.68 -2.91
C LYS A 22 16.45 -1.97 -3.78
N GLU A 23 16.24 -1.97 -5.09
CA GLU A 23 17.15 -1.39 -6.07
C GLU A 23 16.80 0.07 -6.38
N SER A 24 15.61 0.53 -6.00
CA SER A 24 15.15 1.90 -6.26
C SER A 24 15.55 2.88 -5.16
N VAL A 25 16.28 3.93 -5.53
CA VAL A 25 16.60 5.07 -4.66
C VAL A 25 15.38 5.98 -4.52
N GLY A 26 15.21 6.62 -3.37
CA GLY A 26 14.09 7.55 -3.13
C GLY A 26 12.72 6.88 -3.08
N THR A 27 12.67 5.57 -2.82
CA THR A 27 11.40 4.84 -2.66
C THR A 27 11.03 4.70 -1.18
N GLY A 28 9.89 5.27 -0.83
CA GLY A 28 9.23 5.13 0.47
C GLY A 28 7.99 4.24 0.38
N GLY A 29 7.16 4.35 1.41
CA GLY A 29 5.91 3.62 1.57
C GLY A 29 6.07 2.35 2.40
N PHE A 30 5.16 1.40 2.18
CA PHE A 30 5.14 0.17 2.94
C PHE A 30 4.69 -1.03 2.10
N LEU A 31 5.06 -2.21 2.58
CA LEU A 31 4.60 -3.51 2.09
C LEU A 31 3.92 -4.27 3.22
N THR A 32 3.05 -5.22 2.86
CA THR A 32 2.38 -6.10 3.82
C THR A 32 2.68 -7.58 3.56
N PRO A 33 3.97 -7.99 3.55
CA PRO A 33 4.33 -9.36 3.19
C PRO A 33 3.78 -10.36 4.21
N ASP A 34 3.47 -11.56 3.72
CA ASP A 34 3.27 -12.72 4.58
C ASP A 34 4.61 -13.13 5.22
N ARG A 35 4.62 -13.30 6.54
CA ARG A 35 5.72 -13.93 7.28
C ARG A 35 5.13 -14.99 8.20
N ASN A 36 5.47 -16.25 7.92
CA ASN A 36 5.01 -17.41 8.69
C ASN A 36 3.47 -17.54 8.76
N GLY A 37 2.75 -17.18 7.69
CA GLY A 37 1.29 -17.31 7.62
C GLY A 37 0.49 -16.11 8.15
N SER A 38 1.18 -15.07 8.63
CA SER A 38 0.57 -13.83 9.08
C SER A 38 1.18 -12.63 8.37
N ARG A 39 0.33 -11.68 7.95
CA ARG A 39 0.81 -10.43 7.36
C ARG A 39 1.49 -9.56 8.42
N VAL A 40 2.64 -9.01 8.07
CA VAL A 40 3.31 -7.94 8.82
C VAL A 40 3.27 -6.65 8.03
N PHE A 41 3.48 -5.52 8.67
CA PHE A 41 3.72 -4.25 7.99
C PHE A 41 5.22 -3.99 7.94
N GLU A 42 5.76 -3.70 6.76
CA GLU A 42 7.18 -3.41 6.53
C GLU A 42 7.32 -2.02 5.91
N ASN A 43 7.93 -1.08 6.63
CA ASN A 43 8.29 0.24 6.10
C ASN A 43 9.46 0.08 5.13
N ILE A 44 9.31 0.55 3.89
CA ILE A 44 10.31 0.36 2.84
C ILE A 44 11.58 1.18 3.11
N ALA A 45 11.43 2.39 3.63
CA ALA A 45 12.55 3.30 3.86
C ALA A 45 13.39 2.86 5.07
N THR A 46 12.75 2.58 6.20
CA THR A 46 13.44 2.27 7.46
C THR A 46 13.73 0.79 7.65
N LYS A 47 13.08 -0.08 6.85
CA LYS A 47 13.05 -1.54 7.02
C LYS A 47 12.44 -2.00 8.35
N GLU A 48 11.80 -1.10 9.10
CA GLU A 48 11.07 -1.43 10.31
C GLU A 48 9.90 -2.37 9.98
N VAL A 49 9.70 -3.37 10.84
CA VAL A 49 8.63 -4.35 10.69
C VAL A 49 7.82 -4.40 11.97
N ILE A 50 6.51 -4.20 11.85
CA ILE A 50 5.58 -4.29 12.98
C ILE A 50 4.48 -5.32 12.69
N PRO A 51 3.90 -5.95 13.73
CA PRO A 51 2.77 -6.84 13.55
C PRO A 51 1.61 -6.15 12.83
N PHE A 52 0.91 -6.86 11.95
CA PHE A 52 -0.27 -6.31 11.27
C PHE A 52 -1.47 -7.22 11.42
N GLN A 53 -1.38 -8.47 10.95
CA GLN A 53 -2.36 -9.51 11.23
C GLN A 53 -2.03 -10.18 12.58
N VAL A 54 -3.07 -10.48 13.36
CA VAL A 54 -2.99 -11.15 14.66
C VAL A 54 -3.99 -12.29 14.74
N ASP A 55 -3.76 -13.24 15.65
CA ASP A 55 -4.58 -14.46 15.77
C ASP A 55 -5.86 -14.24 16.61
N SER A 56 -5.90 -13.21 17.44
CA SER A 56 -7.07 -12.92 18.29
C SER A 56 -7.31 -11.42 18.51
N THR A 57 -8.54 -11.09 18.87
CA THR A 57 -8.98 -9.74 19.21
C THR A 57 -8.68 -9.36 20.67
N GLU A 58 -8.08 -10.25 21.46
CA GLU A 58 -8.28 -10.23 22.91
C GLU A 58 -7.76 -8.97 23.60
N HIS A 59 -6.65 -8.34 23.17
CA HIS A 59 -6.08 -7.19 23.91
C HIS A 59 -5.62 -5.98 23.06
N ALA A 60 -6.09 -5.83 21.81
CA ALA A 60 -5.80 -4.64 21.00
C ALA A 60 -7.03 -4.17 20.21
N ALA A 61 -7.09 -2.86 19.91
CA ALA A 61 -8.07 -2.33 18.97
C ALA A 61 -7.82 -2.96 17.59
N THR A 62 -8.66 -3.91 17.21
CA THR A 62 -8.54 -4.72 16.00
C THR A 62 -9.66 -4.42 15.00
N LEU A 63 -9.44 -4.82 13.75
CA LEU A 63 -10.38 -4.74 12.64
C LEU A 63 -10.45 -6.11 11.96
N GLU A 64 -11.65 -6.68 11.89
CA GLU A 64 -11.90 -7.95 11.22
C GLU A 64 -12.22 -7.75 9.73
N VAL A 65 -11.60 -8.56 8.88
CA VAL A 65 -11.70 -8.46 7.43
C VAL A 65 -11.81 -9.87 6.84
N GLY A 66 -13.05 -10.38 6.78
CA GLY A 66 -13.27 -11.78 6.45
C GLY A 66 -12.67 -12.69 7.54
N PRO A 67 -11.77 -13.64 7.22
CA PRO A 67 -11.18 -14.53 8.22
C PRO A 67 -9.98 -13.92 8.97
N TYR A 68 -9.58 -12.68 8.64
CA TYR A 68 -8.36 -12.07 9.17
C TYR A 68 -8.67 -11.00 10.20
N VAL A 69 -7.82 -10.88 11.21
CA VAL A 69 -7.87 -9.84 12.25
C VAL A 69 -6.64 -8.96 12.14
N PHE A 70 -6.83 -7.64 12.01
CA PHE A 70 -5.75 -6.67 11.83
C PHE A 70 -5.68 -5.66 12.96
N LEU A 71 -4.48 -5.22 13.32
CA LEU A 71 -4.25 -4.17 14.32
C LEU A 71 -4.59 -2.79 13.74
N LYS A 72 -5.51 -2.06 14.39
CA LYS A 72 -5.85 -0.67 14.02
C LYS A 72 -4.65 0.27 14.15
N SER A 73 -3.80 0.05 15.15
CA SER A 73 -2.57 0.83 15.34
C SER A 73 -1.65 0.75 14.12
N THR A 74 -1.57 -0.41 13.47
CA THR A 74 -0.72 -0.59 12.29
C THR A 74 -1.25 0.16 11.07
N PHE A 75 -2.58 0.26 10.90
CA PHE A 75 -3.15 1.15 9.89
C PHE A 75 -2.76 2.61 10.13
N GLN A 76 -2.83 3.08 11.38
CA GLN A 76 -2.42 4.43 11.76
C GLN A 76 -0.93 4.67 11.50
N SER A 77 -0.07 3.70 11.81
CA SER A 77 1.35 3.76 11.47
C SER A 77 1.56 3.90 9.96
N GLY A 78 0.84 3.13 9.14
CA GLY A 78 0.94 3.22 7.67
C GLY A 78 0.50 4.58 7.12
N ILE A 79 -0.60 5.14 7.64
CA ILE A 79 -1.07 6.49 7.27
C ILE A 79 -0.01 7.53 7.63
N LYS A 80 0.54 7.45 8.85
CA LYS A 80 1.59 8.37 9.31
C LYS A 80 2.84 8.30 8.44
N VAL A 81 3.31 7.08 8.13
CA VAL A 81 4.47 6.85 7.26
C VAL A 81 4.28 7.52 5.91
N VAL A 82 3.12 7.34 5.27
CA VAL A 82 2.86 7.93 3.96
C VAL A 82 2.75 9.46 4.04
N ALA A 83 2.06 9.99 5.05
CA ALA A 83 1.95 11.43 5.25
C ALA A 83 3.33 12.10 5.39
N GLU A 84 4.21 11.54 6.23
CA GLU A 84 5.57 12.05 6.44
C GLU A 84 6.44 11.97 5.17
N GLN A 85 6.20 10.97 4.32
CA GLN A 85 6.98 10.77 3.10
C GLN A 85 6.50 11.62 1.93
N ILE A 86 5.20 11.95 1.85
CA ILE A 86 4.64 12.84 0.83
C ILE A 86 5.31 14.22 0.90
N ASP A 87 5.46 14.77 2.10
CA ASP A 87 6.05 16.10 2.32
C ASP A 87 7.59 16.11 2.24
N ASN A 88 8.23 14.93 2.15
CA ASN A 88 9.67 14.81 2.21
C ASN A 88 10.28 14.66 0.80
N ALA A 89 11.18 15.57 0.45
CA ALA A 89 11.84 15.59 -0.86
C ALA A 89 12.78 14.39 -1.11
N LEU A 90 13.12 13.60 -0.08
CA LEU A 90 13.93 12.40 -0.23
C LEU A 90 13.20 11.24 -0.91
N TYR A 91 11.87 11.27 -0.96
CA TYR A 91 11.07 10.19 -1.52
C TYR A 91 10.38 10.64 -2.80
N ASP A 92 10.83 10.19 -3.95
CA ASP A 92 10.17 10.50 -5.23
C ASP A 92 9.06 9.50 -5.57
N THR A 93 9.19 8.28 -5.01
CA THR A 93 8.22 7.19 -5.19
C THR A 93 7.70 6.70 -3.84
N ILE A 94 6.39 6.47 -3.73
CA ILE A 94 5.76 5.92 -2.53
C ILE A 94 4.92 4.70 -2.92
N ILE A 95 5.21 3.56 -2.30
CA ILE A 95 4.49 2.30 -2.50
C ILE A 95 3.44 2.09 -1.41
N ILE A 96 2.24 1.70 -1.83
CA ILE A 96 1.12 1.36 -0.94
C ILE A 96 0.67 -0.05 -1.28
N ASP A 97 0.92 -0.99 -0.37
CA ASP A 97 0.49 -2.39 -0.55
C ASP A 97 -0.95 -2.60 -0.08
N GLU A 98 -1.83 -2.76 -1.08
CA GLU A 98 -3.25 -3.08 -1.01
C GLU A 98 -4.17 -1.91 -0.57
N LEU A 99 -4.75 -1.22 -1.56
CA LEU A 99 -6.05 -0.54 -1.41
C LEU A 99 -7.15 -1.45 -1.97
N GLY A 100 -8.16 -1.76 -1.15
CA GLY A 100 -9.16 -2.76 -1.48
C GLY A 100 -10.53 -2.49 -0.86
N LYS A 101 -11.17 -3.57 -0.38
CA LYS A 101 -12.59 -3.51 0.02
C LYS A 101 -12.85 -2.61 1.22
N LEU A 102 -11.90 -2.49 2.14
CA LEU A 102 -12.04 -1.62 3.32
C LEU A 102 -12.01 -0.15 2.90
N GLU A 103 -11.09 0.17 2.01
CA GLU A 103 -10.85 1.51 1.52
C GLU A 103 -12.08 2.06 0.76
N LEU A 104 -12.79 1.20 0.03
CA LEU A 104 -14.07 1.55 -0.60
C LEU A 104 -15.14 1.97 0.42
N LYS A 105 -15.12 1.38 1.62
CA LYS A 105 -16.00 1.71 2.75
C LYS A 105 -15.52 2.90 3.59
N GLY A 106 -14.33 3.44 3.31
CA GLY A 106 -13.71 4.48 4.13
C GLY A 106 -12.95 3.94 5.35
N GLU A 107 -12.68 2.64 5.40
CA GLU A 107 -11.92 1.97 6.46
C GLU A 107 -10.47 1.67 6.01
N GLY A 108 -9.68 1.09 6.92
CA GLY A 108 -8.30 0.67 6.61
C GLY A 108 -7.41 1.84 6.22
N PHE A 109 -6.83 1.77 5.02
CA PHE A 109 -5.95 2.79 4.46
C PHE A 109 -6.69 3.85 3.61
N ALA A 110 -8.01 4.02 3.76
CA ALA A 110 -8.79 4.93 2.93
C ALA A 110 -8.22 6.36 2.90
N GLN A 111 -7.69 6.84 4.03
CA GLN A 111 -7.07 8.16 4.12
C GLN A 111 -5.91 8.35 3.13
N ILE A 112 -5.14 7.29 2.88
CA ILE A 112 -4.01 7.31 1.94
C ILE A 112 -4.51 7.50 0.51
N GLY A 113 -5.65 6.91 0.14
CA GLY A 113 -6.26 7.11 -1.17
C GLY A 113 -6.56 8.59 -1.45
N TYR A 114 -7.10 9.32 -0.47
CA TYR A 114 -7.33 10.75 -0.60
C TYR A 114 -6.04 11.58 -0.66
N MET A 115 -5.01 11.22 0.13
CA MET A 115 -3.69 11.87 0.06
C MET A 115 -3.07 11.72 -1.33
N ILE A 116 -3.11 10.51 -1.90
CA ILE A 116 -2.59 10.23 -3.25
C ILE A 116 -3.29 11.12 -4.29
N ALA A 117 -4.62 11.24 -4.22
CA ALA A 117 -5.38 12.05 -5.16
C ALA A 117 -5.02 13.55 -5.11
N GLN A 118 -4.57 14.05 -3.95
CA GLN A 118 -4.15 15.44 -3.76
C GLN A 118 -2.70 15.69 -4.23
N ASP A 119 -1.79 14.75 -4.00
CA ASP A 119 -0.34 14.95 -4.21
C ASP A 119 0.24 14.22 -5.43
N TYR A 120 -0.60 13.63 -6.28
CA TYR A 120 -0.16 12.85 -7.44
C TYR A 120 0.72 13.60 -8.44
N LEU A 121 0.80 14.93 -8.41
CA LEU A 121 1.68 15.71 -9.29
C LEU A 121 3.12 15.76 -8.79
N ASN A 122 3.33 15.67 -7.47
CA ASN A 122 4.64 15.86 -6.85
C ASN A 122 5.41 14.55 -6.69
N LYS A 123 4.69 13.43 -6.59
CA LYS A 123 5.25 12.10 -6.30
C LYS A 123 4.76 11.07 -7.30
N HIS A 124 5.51 9.98 -7.44
CA HIS A 124 5.03 8.76 -8.08
C HIS A 124 4.44 7.81 -7.03
N PHE A 125 3.14 7.55 -7.11
CA PHE A 125 2.49 6.57 -6.25
C PHE A 125 2.34 5.24 -6.97
N ILE A 126 2.80 4.15 -6.34
CA ILE A 126 2.58 2.79 -6.79
C ILE A 126 1.62 2.12 -5.81
N VAL A 127 0.40 1.87 -6.26
CA VAL A 127 -0.68 1.37 -5.42
C VAL A 127 -1.02 -0.04 -5.85
N ILE A 128 -0.90 -1.01 -4.94
CA ILE A 128 -1.37 -2.37 -5.21
C ILE A 128 -2.89 -2.40 -5.04
N VAL A 129 -3.59 -2.88 -6.07
CA VAL A 129 -5.05 -3.05 -6.03
C VAL A 129 -5.41 -4.40 -6.65
N ARG A 130 -6.41 -5.10 -6.09
CA ARG A 130 -6.94 -6.33 -6.70
C ARG A 130 -7.56 -6.02 -8.06
N ASP A 131 -7.36 -6.87 -9.06
CA ASP A 131 -7.77 -6.60 -10.45
C ASP A 131 -9.26 -6.25 -10.57
N SER A 132 -10.13 -6.93 -9.82
CA SER A 132 -11.57 -6.66 -9.77
C SER A 132 -11.97 -5.34 -9.09
N LEU A 133 -11.06 -4.70 -8.36
CA LEU A 133 -11.32 -3.47 -7.60
C LEU A 133 -10.68 -2.23 -8.21
N VAL A 134 -9.85 -2.37 -9.26
CA VAL A 134 -9.10 -1.26 -9.86
C VAL A 134 -10.01 -0.07 -10.20
N HIS A 135 -11.09 -0.32 -10.94
CA HIS A 135 -12.01 0.74 -11.35
C HIS A 135 -12.74 1.38 -10.16
N GLN A 136 -13.19 0.57 -9.20
CA GLN A 136 -13.90 1.04 -8.02
C GLN A 136 -13.00 1.91 -7.13
N ILE A 137 -11.73 1.53 -6.95
CA ILE A 137 -10.76 2.30 -6.16
C ILE A 137 -10.43 3.62 -6.85
N ALA A 138 -10.12 3.58 -8.14
CA ALA A 138 -9.84 4.79 -8.90
C ALA A 138 -11.02 5.77 -8.88
N GLN A 139 -12.26 5.26 -8.98
CA GLN A 139 -13.47 6.07 -8.90
C GLN A 139 -13.70 6.61 -7.48
N LYS A 140 -13.55 5.78 -6.43
CA LYS A 140 -13.77 6.14 -5.03
C LYS A 140 -12.91 7.33 -4.59
N PHE A 141 -11.65 7.35 -5.02
CA PHE A 141 -10.68 8.37 -4.66
C PHE A 141 -10.49 9.42 -5.76
N GLU A 142 -11.28 9.35 -6.82
CA GLU A 142 -11.23 10.28 -7.96
C GLU A 142 -9.81 10.45 -8.51
N PHE A 143 -9.09 9.33 -8.71
CA PHE A 143 -7.71 9.37 -9.21
C PHE A 143 -7.66 10.08 -10.57
N PRO A 144 -7.01 11.25 -10.66
CA PRO A 144 -7.14 12.14 -11.81
C PRO A 144 -6.44 11.61 -13.05
N CYS A 145 -5.33 10.87 -12.88
CA CYS A 145 -4.65 10.15 -13.94
C CYS A 145 -3.91 8.95 -13.35
N TYR A 146 -4.16 7.76 -13.88
CA TYR A 146 -3.49 6.54 -13.45
C TYR A 146 -3.20 5.60 -14.62
N SER A 147 -2.14 4.80 -14.46
CA SER A 147 -1.79 3.69 -15.34
C SER A 147 -2.03 2.37 -14.62
N VAL A 148 -2.61 1.38 -15.31
CA VAL A 148 -2.74 0.03 -14.77
C VAL A 148 -1.57 -0.81 -15.23
N ILE A 149 -0.84 -1.37 -14.28
CA ILE A 149 0.38 -2.15 -14.51
C ILE A 149 0.15 -3.57 -14.01
N ARG A 150 0.67 -4.55 -14.76
CA ARG A 150 0.59 -5.98 -14.43
C ARG A 150 1.95 -6.67 -14.31
N ASP A 151 3.02 -5.92 -14.58
CA ASP A 151 4.39 -6.39 -14.54
C ASP A 151 5.28 -5.28 -13.98
N THR A 152 6.10 -5.59 -12.98
CA THR A 152 7.02 -4.65 -12.35
C THR A 152 8.10 -4.14 -13.31
N THR A 153 8.39 -4.82 -14.42
CA THR A 153 9.30 -4.31 -15.47
C THR A 153 8.78 -3.04 -16.14
N LYS A 154 7.47 -2.77 -16.03
CA LYS A 154 6.83 -1.56 -16.55
C LYS A 154 6.79 -0.42 -15.54
N LEU A 155 7.22 -0.66 -14.30
CA LEU A 155 7.55 0.41 -13.37
C LEU A 155 8.86 1.01 -13.88
N LEU A 156 8.80 2.25 -14.36
CA LEU A 156 9.98 2.94 -14.86
C LEU A 156 11.05 2.91 -13.75
N PRO A 157 12.24 2.35 -14.01
CA PRO A 157 13.36 2.57 -13.12
C PRO A 157 13.66 4.07 -13.14
N GLN A 158 13.65 4.70 -11.96
CA GLN A 158 14.18 6.04 -11.77
C GLN A 158 15.66 5.95 -11.42
#